data_AF-A0A1Q9VTV5-F1
#
_entry.id   AF-A0A1Q9VTV5-F1
#
_cell.length_a   1.000
_cell.length_b   1.000
_cell.length_c   1.000
_cell.angle_alpha   90.00
_cell.angle_beta   90.00
_cell.angle_gamma   90.00
#
_symmetry.space_group_name_H-M   'P 1'
#
loop_
_entity.id
_entity.type
_entity.pdbx_description
1 polymer ?
#
loop_
_entity_poly.entity_id
_entity_poly.type
_entity_poly.pdbx_seq_one_letter_code
_entity_poly.pdbx_strand_id
1 'polypeptide(L)'
;MTRRRGIAAVTLGAVVAVGGWAVPAAADLPEQEPGVTLRTFQLAQGQDAICTLKSGQTPNVDKLMPTISWDTAEQFGAEDNFVSHVIANLAVPTDGEYTFRLTSDDGSRLSIDDQLVVDHDGLHGAEPKEGTTTLTAGTHALFVEFFEAGGGQELHLEWKAPGSSTFELVPESALSTEAGVVRVTAPGYKYCEGDTDSAGDGLRLDSVNPNYELVDLRPEGFEPKVSGLAFTPDEQLAVVTTGEVSSGGWRPDPTSGEVYFLDVPSRPTAPRTSR
;
A
#
# COMPACT_ATOMS: atom_id res chain seq x y z
N MET A 1 -71.76 -19.95 46.00
CA MET A 1 -70.89 -18.95 45.33
C MET A 1 -69.44 -19.32 45.62
N THR A 2 -68.83 -20.12 44.77
CA THR A 2 -67.53 -20.76 44.99
C THR A 2 -66.58 -20.26 43.90
N ARG A 3 -65.62 -19.42 44.28
CA ARG A 3 -64.65 -18.77 43.39
C ARG A 3 -63.59 -19.78 42.90
N ARG A 4 -63.46 -19.90 41.58
CA ARG A 4 -62.34 -20.57 40.90
C ARG A 4 -61.06 -19.75 41.05
N ARG A 5 -59.96 -20.40 41.41
CA ARG A 5 -58.59 -19.85 41.35
C ARG A 5 -58.05 -20.09 39.94
N GLY A 6 -57.72 -19.01 39.22
CA GLY A 6 -56.98 -19.06 37.96
C GLY A 6 -55.50 -18.75 38.23
N ILE A 7 -54.62 -19.61 37.71
CA ILE A 7 -53.16 -19.46 37.75
C ILE A 7 -52.78 -18.55 36.59
N ALA A 8 -52.15 -17.41 36.87
CA ALA A 8 -51.53 -16.54 35.86
C ALA A 8 -50.04 -16.88 35.77
N ALA A 9 -49.62 -17.43 34.64
CA ALA A 9 -48.23 -17.63 34.29
C ALA A 9 -47.66 -16.31 33.76
N VAL A 10 -46.61 -15.79 34.40
CA VAL A 10 -45.83 -14.65 33.94
C VAL A 10 -44.67 -15.20 33.11
N THR A 11 -44.74 -15.06 31.79
CA THR A 11 -43.60 -15.29 30.90
C THR A 11 -42.84 -13.97 30.72
N LEU A 12 -41.67 -13.84 31.34
CA LEU A 12 -40.69 -12.82 30.98
C LEU A 12 -40.12 -13.17 29.60
N GLY A 13 -40.46 -12.38 28.58
CA GLY A 13 -39.76 -12.40 27.30
C GLY A 13 -38.43 -11.67 27.44
N ALA A 14 -37.32 -12.40 27.31
CA ALA A 14 -36.00 -11.81 27.17
C ALA A 14 -35.83 -11.32 25.73
N VAL A 15 -35.81 -9.99 25.55
CA VAL A 15 -35.38 -9.37 24.29
C VAL A 15 -33.86 -9.44 24.26
N VAL A 16 -33.32 -10.36 23.47
CA VAL A 16 -31.89 -10.37 23.13
C VAL A 16 -31.68 -9.28 22.09
N ALA A 17 -31.12 -8.15 22.52
CA ALA A 17 -30.60 -7.15 21.61
C ALA A 17 -29.41 -7.77 20.88
N VAL A 18 -29.62 -8.18 19.63
CA VAL A 18 -28.52 -8.53 18.73
C VAL A 18 -27.83 -7.21 18.42
N GLY A 19 -26.67 -7.01 19.05
CA GLY A 19 -25.77 -5.91 18.72
C GLY A 19 -25.39 -6.05 17.25
N GLY A 20 -25.97 -5.22 16.41
CA GLY A 20 -25.52 -5.04 15.04
C GLY A 20 -24.09 -4.54 15.11
N TRP A 21 -23.15 -5.34 14.61
CA TRP A 21 -21.87 -4.82 14.20
C TRP A 21 -22.19 -3.88 13.05
N ALA A 22 -22.08 -2.58 13.30
CA ALA A 22 -22.12 -1.61 12.23
C ALA A 22 -20.96 -1.98 11.30
N VAL A 23 -21.30 -2.43 10.09
CA VAL A 23 -20.34 -2.46 8.99
C VAL A 23 -19.79 -1.04 8.91
N PRO A 24 -18.47 -0.82 8.96
CA PRO A 24 -17.96 0.52 8.76
C PRO A 24 -18.50 1.01 7.42
N ALA A 25 -19.19 2.16 7.45
CA ALA A 25 -19.53 2.85 6.22
C ALA A 25 -18.24 3.00 5.41
N ALA A 26 -18.30 2.71 4.11
CA ALA A 26 -17.21 2.98 3.19
C ALA A 26 -16.61 4.33 3.57
N ALA A 27 -15.35 4.34 3.99
CA ALA A 27 -14.65 5.59 4.29
C ALA A 27 -14.88 6.51 3.10
N ASP A 28 -15.25 7.78 3.35
CA ASP A 28 -15.44 8.75 2.27
C ASP A 28 -14.17 8.76 1.42
N LEU A 29 -14.22 8.08 0.27
CA LEU A 29 -13.08 7.97 -0.61
C LEU A 29 -12.73 9.40 -1.04
N PRO A 30 -11.42 9.73 -1.18
CA PRO A 30 -11.04 10.99 -1.79
C PRO A 30 -11.63 11.08 -3.20
N GLU A 31 -11.56 12.25 -3.84
CA GLU A 31 -12.03 12.40 -5.22
C GLU A 31 -11.44 11.29 -6.10
N GLN A 32 -12.28 10.65 -6.92
CA GLN A 32 -11.89 9.51 -7.75
C GLN A 32 -11.92 9.88 -9.23
N GLU A 33 -11.02 9.31 -10.02
CA GLU A 33 -10.99 9.37 -11.48
C GLU A 33 -11.04 7.94 -12.09
N PRO A 34 -11.59 7.75 -13.31
CA PRO A 34 -11.66 6.43 -13.94
C PRO A 34 -10.29 5.80 -14.21
N GLY A 35 -10.22 4.47 -14.05
CA GLY A 35 -9.01 3.68 -14.31
C GLY A 35 -8.30 3.21 -13.05
N VAL A 36 -7.03 2.85 -13.21
CA VAL A 36 -6.17 2.24 -12.19
C VAL A 36 -4.82 2.95 -12.11
N THR A 37 -4.20 2.93 -10.94
CA THR A 37 -2.82 3.37 -10.78
C THR A 37 -1.88 2.19 -10.95
N LEU A 38 -1.05 2.21 -11.99
CA LEU A 38 0.05 1.28 -12.21
C LEU A 38 1.33 1.86 -11.62
N ARG A 39 1.98 1.11 -10.73
CA ARG A 39 3.32 1.42 -10.21
C ARG A 39 4.29 0.29 -10.50
N THR A 40 5.35 0.58 -11.25
CA THR A 40 6.37 -0.40 -11.63
C THR A 40 7.69 -0.12 -10.90
N PHE A 41 8.30 -1.17 -10.38
CA PHE A 41 9.54 -1.15 -9.60
C PHE A 41 10.56 -2.03 -10.31
N GLN A 42 11.60 -1.42 -10.86
CA GLN A 42 12.68 -2.15 -11.54
C GLN A 42 13.57 -2.81 -10.48
N LEU A 43 13.72 -4.12 -10.55
CA LEU A 43 14.62 -4.89 -9.71
C LEU A 43 15.97 -5.12 -10.39
N ALA A 44 16.99 -5.38 -9.59
CA ALA A 44 18.34 -5.63 -10.07
C ALA A 44 18.50 -7.04 -10.65
N GLN A 45 17.67 -7.99 -10.21
CA GLN A 45 17.71 -9.40 -10.56
C GLN A 45 16.28 -9.91 -10.76
N GLY A 46 16.15 -11.03 -11.46
CA GLY A 46 14.89 -11.70 -11.68
C GLY A 46 14.40 -12.36 -10.41
N GLN A 47 13.09 -12.41 -10.25
CA GLN A 47 12.44 -13.05 -9.12
C GLN A 47 11.92 -14.42 -9.55
N ASP A 48 11.93 -15.39 -8.66
CA ASP A 48 11.25 -16.68 -8.91
C ASP A 48 9.80 -16.67 -8.39
N ALA A 49 9.42 -15.60 -7.67
CA ALA A 49 8.12 -15.39 -7.04
C ALA A 49 7.94 -13.90 -6.65
N ILE A 50 6.70 -13.47 -6.46
CA ILE A 50 6.35 -12.14 -5.95
C ILE A 50 7.08 -11.91 -4.63
N CYS A 51 7.81 -10.81 -4.57
CA CYS A 51 8.54 -10.40 -3.38
C CYS A 51 7.84 -9.23 -2.68
N THR A 52 8.03 -9.13 -1.37
CA THR A 52 7.66 -7.92 -0.63
C THR A 52 8.71 -6.84 -0.88
N LEU A 53 8.33 -5.76 -1.56
CA LEU A 53 9.21 -4.60 -1.74
C LEU A 53 9.50 -3.94 -0.40
N LYS A 54 10.78 -3.61 -0.16
CA LYS A 54 11.14 -2.85 1.05
C LYS A 54 10.39 -1.52 1.12
N SER A 55 10.01 -1.14 2.33
CA SER A 55 9.18 0.05 2.57
C SER A 55 9.84 1.36 2.12
N GLY A 56 9.01 2.32 1.70
CA GLY A 56 9.46 3.68 1.36
C GLY A 56 10.14 3.84 0.00
N GLN A 57 10.16 2.78 -0.82
CA GLN A 57 10.71 2.85 -2.17
C GLN A 57 9.74 3.55 -3.14
N THR A 58 10.22 4.57 -3.83
CA THR A 58 9.49 5.29 -4.87
C THR A 58 9.52 4.48 -6.17
N PRO A 59 8.40 4.27 -6.89
CA PRO A 59 8.39 3.47 -8.12
C PRO A 59 9.24 4.10 -9.24
N ASN A 60 9.68 3.28 -10.19
CA ASN A 60 10.32 3.74 -11.41
C ASN A 60 9.31 4.38 -12.36
N VAL A 61 8.08 3.85 -12.35
CA VAL A 61 6.98 4.30 -13.19
C VAL A 61 5.71 4.39 -12.36
N ASP A 62 4.95 5.46 -12.50
CA ASP A 62 3.64 5.64 -11.89
C ASP A 62 2.71 6.24 -12.97
N LYS A 63 1.68 5.49 -13.39
CA LYS A 63 0.81 5.81 -14.53
C LYS A 63 -0.67 5.60 -14.21
N LEU A 64 -1.52 6.46 -14.77
CA LEU A 64 -2.96 6.20 -14.86
C LEU A 64 -3.21 5.32 -16.07
N MET A 65 -3.89 4.19 -15.86
CA MET A 65 -4.22 3.25 -16.93
C MET A 65 -5.73 3.00 -16.95
N PRO A 66 -6.38 2.91 -18.13
CA PRO A 66 -7.84 2.80 -18.20
C PRO A 66 -8.37 1.42 -17.76
N THR A 67 -7.63 0.36 -18.05
CA THR A 67 -7.98 -1.04 -17.76
C THR A 67 -6.72 -1.84 -17.45
N ILE A 68 -6.86 -3.06 -16.94
CA ILE A 68 -5.76 -4.00 -16.71
C ILE A 68 -5.72 -5.01 -17.86
N SER A 69 -5.06 -4.63 -18.96
CA SER A 69 -4.90 -5.45 -20.15
C SER A 69 -3.70 -4.96 -20.94
N TRP A 70 -2.51 -5.44 -20.59
CA TRP A 70 -1.23 -4.93 -21.07
C TRP A 70 -0.28 -6.07 -21.43
N ASP A 71 0.46 -5.88 -22.51
CA ASP A 71 1.34 -6.89 -23.13
C ASP A 71 2.64 -6.27 -23.69
N THR A 72 2.95 -5.02 -23.32
CA THR A 72 4.11 -4.30 -23.85
C THR A 72 4.95 -3.65 -22.76
N ALA A 73 6.26 -3.66 -22.97
CA ALA A 73 7.23 -2.94 -22.14
C ALA A 73 6.92 -1.44 -22.00
N GLU A 74 6.32 -0.80 -23.01
CA GLU A 74 5.93 0.61 -22.92
C GLU A 74 4.81 0.83 -21.90
N GLN A 75 3.82 -0.07 -21.81
CA GLN A 75 2.74 0.02 -20.83
C GLN A 75 3.30 -0.10 -19.41
N PHE A 76 4.05 -1.16 -19.14
CA PHE A 76 4.71 -1.37 -17.83
C PHE A 76 5.81 -0.36 -17.54
N GLY A 77 6.45 0.17 -18.58
CA GLY A 77 7.65 1.02 -18.49
C GLY A 77 8.89 0.28 -17.98
N ALA A 78 8.91 -1.04 -18.14
CA ALA A 78 10.02 -1.95 -17.87
C ALA A 78 9.91 -3.18 -18.79
N GLU A 79 11.05 -3.80 -19.09
CA GLU A 79 11.11 -5.02 -19.93
C GLU A 79 11.13 -6.27 -19.06
N ASP A 80 12.24 -6.50 -18.35
CA ASP A 80 12.44 -7.67 -17.49
C ASP A 80 12.77 -7.25 -16.05
N ASN A 81 12.69 -8.19 -15.12
CA ASN A 81 13.10 -8.06 -13.73
C ASN A 81 12.38 -6.90 -13.02
N PHE A 82 11.06 -6.86 -13.09
CA PHE A 82 10.28 -5.82 -12.42
C PHE A 82 9.13 -6.40 -11.63
N VAL A 83 8.65 -5.61 -10.66
CA VAL A 83 7.38 -5.84 -9.97
C VAL A 83 6.45 -4.68 -10.29
N SER A 84 5.19 -4.98 -10.53
CA SER A 84 4.12 -4.00 -10.71
C SER A 84 3.06 -4.15 -9.63
N HIS A 85 2.67 -3.02 -9.07
CA HIS A 85 1.52 -2.87 -8.19
C HIS A 85 0.43 -2.12 -8.96
N VAL A 86 -0.73 -2.74 -9.12
CA VAL A 86 -1.91 -2.11 -9.71
C VAL A 86 -2.92 -1.85 -8.61
N ILE A 87 -3.28 -0.59 -8.42
CA ILE A 87 -4.13 -0.12 -7.32
C ILE A 87 -5.38 0.51 -7.91
N ALA A 88 -6.54 0.05 -7.48
CA ALA A 88 -7.82 0.60 -7.90
C ALA A 88 -8.93 0.35 -6.87
N ASN A 89 -10.05 1.00 -7.09
CA ASN A 89 -11.35 0.71 -6.50
C ASN A 89 -12.22 0.06 -7.59
N LEU A 90 -12.76 -1.12 -7.29
CA LEU A 90 -13.68 -1.87 -8.13
C LEU A 90 -15.13 -1.54 -7.76
N ALA A 91 -15.90 -1.04 -8.73
CA ALA A 91 -17.33 -0.84 -8.58
C ALA A 91 -18.11 -2.12 -8.95
N VAL A 92 -18.78 -2.68 -7.95
CA VAL A 92 -19.62 -3.88 -8.06
C VAL A 92 -21.08 -3.44 -8.14
N PRO A 93 -21.78 -3.65 -9.26
CA PRO A 93 -23.16 -3.15 -9.43
C PRO A 93 -24.22 -4.01 -8.73
N THR A 94 -23.93 -5.28 -8.47
CA THR A 94 -24.90 -6.25 -7.94
C THR A 94 -24.22 -7.23 -7.00
N ASP A 95 -24.88 -7.54 -5.88
CA ASP A 95 -24.45 -8.61 -4.98
C ASP A 95 -24.36 -9.94 -5.74
N GLY A 96 -23.32 -10.73 -5.44
CA GLY A 96 -23.25 -12.11 -5.90
C GLY A 96 -21.84 -12.66 -6.01
N GLU A 97 -21.75 -13.83 -6.62
CA GLU A 97 -20.49 -14.52 -6.90
C GLU A 97 -19.85 -13.96 -8.17
N TYR A 98 -18.63 -13.45 -8.04
CA TYR A 98 -17.79 -13.00 -9.14
C TYR A 98 -16.63 -13.98 -9.31
N THR A 99 -16.43 -14.48 -10.53
CA THR A 99 -15.20 -15.21 -10.89
C THR A 99 -14.27 -14.25 -11.61
N PHE A 100 -13.06 -14.07 -11.12
CA PHE A 100 -11.99 -13.34 -11.77
C PHE A 100 -11.06 -14.30 -12.51
N ARG A 101 -10.53 -13.85 -13.64
CA ARG A 101 -9.47 -14.52 -14.39
C ARG A 101 -8.32 -13.55 -14.56
N LEU A 102 -7.15 -13.95 -14.07
CA LEU A 102 -5.91 -13.21 -14.14
C LEU A 102 -4.96 -13.98 -15.07
N THR A 103 -4.66 -13.40 -16.23
CA THR A 103 -3.66 -13.96 -17.15
C THR A 103 -2.37 -13.19 -16.95
N SER A 104 -1.26 -13.90 -16.73
CA SER A 104 0.06 -13.29 -16.64
C SER A 104 1.17 -14.16 -17.21
N ASP A 105 2.22 -13.52 -17.73
CA ASP A 105 3.52 -14.15 -18.01
C ASP A 105 4.49 -13.72 -16.92
N ASP A 106 5.04 -14.73 -16.24
CA ASP A 106 5.38 -14.82 -14.83
C ASP A 106 4.24 -14.43 -13.86
N GLY A 107 4.58 -14.35 -12.56
CA GLY A 107 3.62 -14.53 -11.50
C GLY A 107 2.79 -13.29 -11.14
N SER A 108 1.54 -13.53 -10.75
CA SER A 108 0.61 -12.49 -10.34
C SER A 108 -0.32 -12.90 -9.19
N ARG A 109 -0.85 -11.91 -8.46
CA ARG A 109 -1.87 -12.09 -7.42
C ARG A 109 -2.93 -11.03 -7.54
N LEU A 110 -4.19 -11.41 -7.32
CA LEU A 110 -5.31 -10.49 -7.18
C LEU A 110 -5.85 -10.56 -5.76
N SER A 111 -5.92 -9.41 -5.10
CA SER A 111 -6.63 -9.23 -3.83
C SER A 111 -7.79 -8.27 -3.98
N ILE A 112 -8.93 -8.60 -3.36
CA ILE A 112 -10.11 -7.73 -3.24
C ILE A 112 -10.40 -7.55 -1.75
N ASP A 113 -10.50 -6.30 -1.28
CA ASP A 113 -10.64 -5.96 0.15
C ASP A 113 -9.62 -6.68 1.06
N ASP A 114 -8.34 -6.64 0.66
CA ASP A 114 -7.22 -7.32 1.34
C ASP A 114 -7.39 -8.85 1.46
N GLN A 115 -8.33 -9.46 0.74
CA GLN A 115 -8.48 -10.91 0.63
C GLN A 115 -7.92 -11.42 -0.69
N LEU A 116 -6.99 -12.38 -0.63
CA LEU A 116 -6.41 -13.02 -1.80
C LEU A 116 -7.49 -13.83 -2.55
N VAL A 117 -7.78 -13.43 -3.78
CA VAL A 117 -8.79 -14.06 -4.66
C VAL A 117 -8.13 -14.96 -5.70
N VAL A 118 -7.03 -14.50 -6.30
CA VAL A 118 -6.23 -15.28 -7.25
C VAL A 118 -4.79 -15.31 -6.78
N ASP A 119 -4.23 -16.50 -6.63
CA ASP A 119 -2.80 -16.73 -6.42
C ASP A 119 -2.24 -17.46 -7.64
N HIS A 120 -1.51 -16.71 -8.47
CA HIS A 120 -0.84 -17.20 -9.68
C HIS A 120 0.65 -16.87 -9.62
N ASP A 121 1.25 -17.04 -8.44
CA ASP A 121 2.66 -16.73 -8.23
C ASP A 121 3.60 -17.83 -8.77
N GLY A 122 4.84 -17.45 -9.08
CA GLY A 122 5.88 -18.30 -9.63
C GLY A 122 6.20 -18.02 -11.10
N LEU A 123 7.30 -18.60 -11.58
CA LEU A 123 7.70 -18.52 -12.98
C LEU A 123 6.81 -19.38 -13.88
N HIS A 124 6.27 -18.78 -14.94
CA HIS A 124 5.47 -19.46 -15.95
C HIS A 124 5.26 -18.57 -17.18
N GLY A 125 4.94 -19.16 -18.33
CA GLY A 125 4.54 -18.37 -19.51
C GLY A 125 3.17 -17.70 -19.32
N ALA A 126 2.73 -16.91 -20.29
CA ALA A 126 1.38 -16.35 -20.35
C ALA A 126 0.26 -17.42 -20.20
N GLU A 127 -0.29 -17.55 -19.00
CA GLU A 127 -1.36 -18.51 -18.68
C GLU A 127 -2.45 -17.86 -17.79
N PRO A 128 -3.73 -18.27 -17.93
CA PRO A 128 -4.81 -17.76 -17.08
C PRO A 128 -4.95 -18.55 -15.78
N LYS A 129 -5.24 -17.84 -14.68
CA LYS A 129 -5.68 -18.39 -13.40
C LYS A 129 -6.98 -17.78 -12.95
N GLU A 130 -7.88 -18.62 -12.46
CA GLU A 130 -9.20 -18.18 -11.98
C GLU A 130 -9.28 -18.20 -10.45
N GLY A 131 -10.08 -17.28 -9.92
CA GLY A 131 -10.42 -17.18 -8.50
C GLY A 131 -11.83 -16.65 -8.34
N THR A 132 -12.53 -17.04 -7.28
CA THR A 132 -13.94 -16.67 -7.08
C THR A 132 -14.14 -16.10 -5.69
N THR A 133 -14.93 -15.04 -5.60
CA THR A 133 -15.32 -14.42 -4.33
C THR A 133 -16.75 -13.88 -4.40
N THR A 134 -17.40 -13.76 -3.25
CA THR A 134 -18.73 -13.15 -3.15
C THR A 134 -18.58 -11.69 -2.76
N LEU A 135 -19.13 -10.78 -3.58
CA LEU A 135 -19.07 -9.35 -3.35
C LEU A 135 -20.48 -8.80 -3.16
N THR A 136 -20.59 -7.74 -2.37
CA THR A 136 -21.81 -6.92 -2.25
C THR A 136 -21.78 -5.82 -3.29
N ALA A 137 -22.93 -5.27 -3.67
CA ALA A 137 -22.96 -4.07 -4.48
C ALA A 137 -22.31 -2.91 -3.72
N GLY A 138 -21.42 -2.17 -4.38
CA GLY A 138 -20.64 -1.11 -3.76
C GLY A 138 -19.23 -1.01 -4.34
N THR A 139 -18.36 -0.34 -3.60
CA THR A 139 -16.96 -0.15 -3.96
C THR A 139 -16.07 -1.05 -3.12
N HIS A 140 -15.16 -1.75 -3.77
CA HIS A 140 -14.21 -2.68 -3.16
C HIS A 140 -12.78 -2.29 -3.52
N ALA A 141 -11.84 -2.45 -2.60
CA ALA A 141 -10.43 -2.22 -2.90
C ALA A 141 -9.92 -3.35 -3.82
N LEU A 142 -9.23 -2.99 -4.89
CA LEU A 142 -8.61 -3.93 -5.83
C LEU A 142 -7.10 -3.70 -5.85
N PHE A 143 -6.36 -4.78 -5.64
CA PHE A 143 -4.90 -4.77 -5.68
C PHE A 143 -4.39 -5.94 -6.50
N VAL A 144 -3.55 -5.66 -7.49
CA VAL A 144 -2.83 -6.70 -8.25
C VAL A 144 -1.33 -6.53 -8.03
N GLU A 145 -0.68 -7.61 -7.64
CA GLU A 145 0.77 -7.76 -7.69
C GLU A 145 1.11 -8.56 -8.95
N PHE A 146 2.15 -8.14 -9.65
CA PHE A 146 2.64 -8.81 -10.84
C PHE A 146 4.17 -8.71 -10.87
N PHE A 147 4.87 -9.75 -11.30
CA PHE A 147 6.29 -9.64 -11.61
C PHE A 147 6.59 -10.31 -12.95
N GLU A 148 7.61 -9.78 -13.61
CA GLU A 148 8.22 -10.34 -14.81
C GLU A 148 9.69 -10.56 -14.51
N ALA A 149 10.20 -11.79 -14.63
CA ALA A 149 11.62 -12.09 -14.44
C ALA A 149 12.38 -11.98 -15.76
N GLY A 150 11.82 -12.49 -16.86
CA GLY A 150 12.33 -12.20 -18.19
C GLY A 150 11.65 -13.01 -19.29
N GLY A 151 11.52 -12.40 -20.46
CA GLY A 151 10.77 -13.00 -21.55
C GLY A 151 9.84 -11.99 -22.19
N GLY A 152 8.55 -12.28 -22.21
CA GLY A 152 7.52 -11.34 -22.63
C GLY A 152 6.56 -11.13 -21.48
N GLN A 153 6.18 -9.88 -21.22
CA GLN A 153 5.28 -9.53 -20.13
C GLN A 153 3.84 -9.46 -20.60
N GLU A 154 2.93 -10.09 -19.85
CA GLU A 154 1.50 -10.06 -20.11
C GLU A 154 0.74 -9.91 -18.79
N LEU A 155 -0.30 -9.08 -18.74
CA LEU A 155 -1.21 -8.97 -17.60
C LEU A 155 -2.61 -8.58 -18.07
N HIS A 156 -3.58 -9.47 -17.88
CA HIS A 156 -4.99 -9.23 -18.17
C HIS A 156 -5.88 -9.59 -16.99
N LEU A 157 -6.81 -8.69 -16.64
CA LEU A 157 -7.85 -8.96 -15.66
C LEU A 157 -9.23 -9.00 -16.32
N GLU A 158 -9.82 -10.18 -16.26
CA GLU A 158 -11.19 -10.42 -16.70
C GLU A 158 -12.05 -10.86 -15.53
N TRP A 159 -13.36 -10.69 -15.66
CA TRP A 159 -14.32 -11.17 -14.69
C TRP A 159 -15.52 -11.84 -15.36
N LYS A 160 -16.26 -12.58 -14.56
CA LYS A 160 -17.58 -13.11 -14.87
C LYS A 160 -18.49 -12.68 -13.73
N ALA A 161 -19.33 -11.69 -14.03
CA ALA A 161 -20.31 -11.16 -13.10
C ALA A 161 -21.41 -12.18 -12.75
N PRO A 162 -22.15 -11.99 -11.64
CA PRO A 162 -23.25 -12.86 -11.25
C PRO A 162 -24.26 -13.07 -12.39
N GLY A 163 -24.49 -14.33 -12.76
CA GLY A 163 -25.41 -14.70 -13.84
C GLY A 163 -24.82 -14.63 -15.26
N SER A 164 -23.59 -14.15 -15.43
CA SER A 164 -22.86 -14.26 -16.69
C SER A 164 -22.30 -15.68 -16.88
N SER A 165 -22.25 -16.14 -18.14
CA SER A 165 -21.59 -17.40 -18.52
C SER A 165 -20.25 -17.18 -19.24
N THR A 166 -19.85 -15.94 -19.46
CA THR A 166 -18.65 -15.58 -20.22
C THR A 166 -17.78 -14.62 -19.43
N PHE A 167 -16.46 -14.78 -19.56
CA PHE A 167 -15.51 -13.78 -19.11
C PHE A 167 -15.54 -12.57 -20.04
N GLU A 168 -15.42 -11.40 -19.44
CA GLU A 168 -15.21 -10.13 -20.13
C GLU A 168 -14.09 -9.37 -19.42
N LEU A 169 -13.38 -8.51 -20.17
CA LEU A 169 -12.41 -7.59 -19.60
C LEU A 169 -13.11 -6.71 -18.55
N VAL A 170 -12.51 -6.55 -17.37
CA VAL A 170 -13.04 -5.61 -16.37
C VAL A 170 -13.03 -4.20 -16.99
N PRO A 171 -14.20 -3.58 -17.20
CA PRO A 171 -14.27 -2.33 -17.95
C PRO A 171 -13.75 -1.15 -17.11
N GLU A 172 -13.23 -0.12 -17.78
CA GLU A 172 -12.81 1.14 -17.12
C GLU A 172 -13.94 1.75 -16.28
N SER A 173 -15.20 1.58 -16.69
CA SER A 173 -16.36 2.06 -15.92
C SER A 173 -16.54 1.36 -14.56
N ALA A 174 -15.91 0.21 -14.35
CA ALA A 174 -15.88 -0.50 -13.08
C ALA A 174 -14.62 -0.18 -12.26
N LEU A 175 -13.69 0.62 -12.79
CA LEU A 175 -12.39 0.89 -12.18
C LEU A 175 -12.25 2.38 -11.88
N SER A 176 -11.77 2.69 -10.69
CA SER A 176 -11.47 4.07 -10.30
C SER A 176 -10.24 4.12 -9.40
N THR A 177 -9.56 5.25 -9.37
CA THR A 177 -8.41 5.50 -8.50
C THR A 177 -8.47 6.92 -7.97
N GLU A 178 -7.65 7.25 -6.97
CA GLU A 178 -7.59 8.61 -6.42
C GLU A 178 -7.22 9.63 -7.50
N ALA A 179 -8.00 10.71 -7.57
CA ALA A 179 -7.85 11.77 -8.55
C ALA A 179 -6.78 12.78 -8.16
N GLY A 180 -6.09 13.33 -9.16
CA GLY A 180 -5.17 14.45 -8.94
C GLY A 180 -3.91 14.07 -8.16
N VAL A 181 -3.59 12.78 -8.08
CA VAL A 181 -2.39 12.26 -7.40
C VAL A 181 -1.13 12.76 -8.09
N VAL A 182 -0.20 13.30 -7.29
CA VAL A 182 1.15 13.61 -7.77
C VAL A 182 1.93 12.30 -7.93
N ARG A 183 2.19 11.92 -9.17
CA ARG A 183 2.90 10.68 -9.54
C ARG A 183 4.40 10.87 -9.41
N VAL A 184 4.95 10.53 -8.24
CA VAL A 184 6.39 10.65 -7.94
C VAL A 184 7.10 9.39 -8.39
N THR A 185 8.15 9.54 -9.20
CA THR A 185 8.98 8.43 -9.66
C THR A 185 10.46 8.67 -9.33
N ALA A 186 11.21 7.57 -9.18
CA ALA A 186 12.67 7.62 -8.97
C ALA A 186 13.37 6.51 -9.76
N PRO A 187 14.43 6.83 -10.52
CA PRO A 187 15.19 5.83 -11.27
C PRO A 187 16.00 4.90 -10.36
N GLY A 188 16.67 3.92 -10.95
CA GLY A 188 17.51 2.95 -10.24
C GLY A 188 16.75 1.71 -9.77
N TYR A 189 17.50 0.75 -9.24
CA TYR A 189 16.96 -0.53 -8.78
C TYR A 189 16.26 -0.41 -7.43
N LYS A 190 15.24 -1.25 -7.26
CA LYS A 190 14.47 -1.44 -6.05
C LYS A 190 14.79 -2.82 -5.48
N TYR A 191 14.52 -2.97 -4.19
CA TYR A 191 14.94 -4.13 -3.43
C TYR A 191 13.76 -4.79 -2.73
N CYS A 192 13.78 -6.12 -2.73
CA CYS A 192 12.86 -6.93 -1.97
C CYS A 192 13.39 -7.12 -0.54
N GLU A 193 12.50 -7.31 0.43
CA GLU A 193 12.87 -7.75 1.78
C GLU A 193 13.62 -9.09 1.72
N GLY A 194 14.64 -9.27 2.57
CA GLY A 194 15.45 -10.49 2.62
C GLY A 194 16.65 -10.52 1.67
N ASP A 195 16.74 -9.61 0.69
CA ASP A 195 17.91 -9.49 -0.19
C ASP A 195 19.04 -8.73 0.50
N THR A 196 20.00 -9.48 1.07
CA THR A 196 21.30 -8.98 1.57
C THR A 196 21.23 -7.68 2.39
N ASP A 197 20.33 -7.63 3.37
CA ASP A 197 20.25 -6.51 4.31
C ASP A 197 21.60 -6.29 4.98
N SER A 198 22.16 -5.09 4.80
CA SER A 198 23.40 -4.70 5.44
C SER A 198 23.24 -3.30 6.02
N ALA A 199 23.78 -3.09 7.23
CA ALA A 199 23.67 -1.80 7.89
C ALA A 199 24.27 -0.69 7.02
N GLY A 200 23.48 0.35 6.74
CA GLY A 200 23.91 1.53 5.96
C GLY A 200 23.56 1.50 4.48
N ASP A 201 22.68 0.60 4.04
CA ASP A 201 22.13 0.53 2.68
C ASP A 201 21.14 1.67 2.32
N GLY A 202 20.86 2.57 3.27
CA GLY A 202 19.99 3.74 3.06
C GLY A 202 18.49 3.42 3.17
N LEU A 203 18.14 2.20 3.56
CA LEU A 203 16.76 1.78 3.78
C LEU A 203 16.26 2.20 5.16
N ARG A 204 14.93 2.27 5.32
CA ARG A 204 14.32 2.54 6.62
C ARG A 204 14.67 1.40 7.57
N LEU A 205 15.21 1.73 8.74
CA LEU A 205 15.44 0.77 9.81
C LEU A 205 14.07 0.30 10.35
N ASP A 206 13.67 -0.91 10.00
CA ASP A 206 12.41 -1.55 10.39
C ASP A 206 12.56 -2.51 11.58
N SER A 207 13.78 -2.95 11.84
CA SER A 207 14.16 -3.81 12.94
C SER A 207 15.59 -3.54 13.41
N VAL A 208 15.91 -3.95 14.63
CA VAL A 208 17.26 -3.88 15.20
C VAL A 208 17.63 -5.25 15.76
N ASN A 209 18.92 -5.46 16.04
CA ASN A 209 19.36 -6.66 16.75
C ASN A 209 18.52 -6.86 18.04
N PRO A 210 18.12 -8.09 18.40
CA PRO A 210 17.19 -8.35 19.51
C PRO A 210 17.60 -7.80 20.88
N ASN A 211 18.86 -7.41 21.06
CA ASN A 211 19.34 -6.75 22.28
C ASN A 211 19.08 -5.23 22.30
N TYR A 212 18.51 -4.67 21.25
CA TYR A 212 18.17 -3.26 21.13
C TYR A 212 16.66 -3.12 20.91
N GLU A 213 16.10 -2.01 21.37
CA GLU A 213 14.71 -1.65 21.12
C GLU A 213 14.70 -0.48 20.13
N LEU A 214 13.98 -0.63 19.02
CA LEU A 214 13.76 0.47 18.10
C LEU A 214 12.63 1.35 18.65
N VAL A 215 13.00 2.50 19.19
CA VAL A 215 12.05 3.50 19.70
C VAL A 215 11.99 4.69 18.75
N ASP A 216 10.78 5.14 18.41
CA ASP A 216 10.62 6.42 17.73
C ASP A 216 11.02 7.54 18.71
N LEU A 217 12.04 8.32 18.36
CA LEU A 217 12.51 9.44 19.18
C LEU A 217 11.61 10.67 19.06
N ARG A 218 10.45 10.58 18.40
CA ARG A 218 9.41 11.62 18.38
C ARG A 218 8.23 11.23 19.28
N PRO A 219 8.32 11.42 20.61
CA PRO A 219 7.17 11.28 21.48
C PRO A 219 6.06 12.26 21.08
N GLU A 220 4.82 11.91 21.38
CA GLU A 220 3.66 12.77 21.12
C GLU A 220 3.85 14.13 21.81
N GLY A 221 3.76 15.23 21.03
CA GLY A 221 3.99 16.60 21.53
C GLY A 221 5.44 17.10 21.51
N PHE A 222 6.37 16.40 20.83
CA PHE A 222 7.75 16.88 20.68
C PHE A 222 7.84 18.16 19.81
N GLU A 223 8.18 19.28 20.44
CA GLU A 223 8.42 20.57 19.80
C GLU A 223 9.77 21.17 20.24
N PRO A 224 10.53 21.80 19.33
CA PRO A 224 10.26 21.94 17.91
C PRO A 224 10.66 20.68 17.12
N LYS A 225 9.93 20.38 16.04
CA LYS A 225 10.23 19.25 15.15
C LYS A 225 11.47 19.57 14.32
N VAL A 226 12.52 18.75 14.36
CA VAL A 226 13.76 18.97 13.61
C VAL A 226 13.72 18.20 12.29
N SER A 227 13.93 18.89 11.15
CA SER A 227 14.09 18.28 9.82
C SER A 227 15.54 18.08 9.39
N GLY A 228 16.47 18.84 9.97
CA GLY A 228 17.84 18.80 9.53
C GLY A 228 18.81 19.31 10.58
N LEU A 229 20.00 18.73 10.57
CA LEU A 229 21.15 19.14 11.37
C LEU A 229 22.37 19.19 10.45
N ALA A 230 23.17 20.25 10.54
CA ALA A 230 24.43 20.36 9.81
C ALA A 230 25.45 21.14 10.63
N PHE A 231 26.72 20.74 10.57
CA PHE A 231 27.80 21.57 11.08
C PHE A 231 28.21 22.58 10.01
N THR A 232 28.32 23.83 10.41
CA THR A 232 28.82 24.90 9.56
C THR A 232 30.36 24.90 9.51
N PRO A 233 30.98 25.58 8.53
CA PRO A 233 32.44 25.70 8.45
C PRO A 233 33.09 26.35 9.69
N ASP A 234 32.32 27.14 10.44
CA ASP A 234 32.69 27.78 11.71
C ASP A 234 32.33 26.94 12.96
N GLU A 235 32.12 25.63 12.78
CA GLU A 235 31.88 24.65 13.84
C GLU A 235 30.59 24.87 14.67
N GLN A 236 29.66 25.68 14.17
CA GLN A 236 28.33 25.80 14.76
C GLN A 236 27.43 24.65 14.29
N LEU A 237 26.51 24.23 15.16
CA LEU A 237 25.44 23.30 14.76
C LEU A 237 24.25 24.10 14.25
N ALA A 238 24.01 24.04 12.94
CA ALA A 238 22.77 24.49 12.34
C ALA A 238 21.67 23.46 12.59
N VAL A 239 20.57 23.89 13.20
CA VAL A 239 19.35 23.09 13.44
C VAL A 239 18.22 23.67 12.63
N VAL A 240 17.69 22.91 11.69
CA VAL A 240 16.52 23.28 10.88
C VAL A 240 15.29 22.60 11.49
N THR A 241 14.31 23.41 11.87
CA THR A 241 13.03 22.92 12.35
C THR A 241 12.02 22.88 11.21
N THR A 242 11.06 21.98 11.30
CA THR A 242 9.85 22.01 10.47
C THR A 242 8.80 22.78 11.22
N GLY A 243 8.10 23.69 10.56
CA GLY A 243 6.83 24.17 11.08
C GLY A 243 5.75 23.08 10.92
N GLU A 244 4.61 23.42 10.34
CA GLU A 244 3.55 22.44 10.11
C GLU A 244 3.89 21.53 8.92
N VAL A 245 4.09 20.24 9.22
CA VAL A 245 4.16 19.18 8.20
C VAL A 245 2.85 18.41 8.21
N SER A 246 2.24 18.29 7.04
CA SER A 246 1.15 17.35 6.80
C SER A 246 1.70 16.11 6.13
N SER A 247 1.27 14.93 6.58
CA SER A 247 1.63 13.65 5.98
C SER A 247 0.92 13.38 4.65
N GLY A 248 0.06 14.30 4.18
CA GLY A 248 -0.87 14.07 3.07
C GLY A 248 -0.95 15.19 2.03
N GLY A 249 0.13 15.96 1.82
CA GLY A 249 0.22 16.93 0.73
C GLY A 249 0.23 18.41 1.13
N TRP A 250 0.14 19.27 0.12
CA TRP A 250 0.27 20.73 0.20
C TRP A 250 -0.81 21.35 1.09
N ARG A 251 -0.39 22.22 2.01
CA ARG A 251 -1.29 23.02 2.85
C ARG A 251 -1.29 24.46 2.33
N PRO A 252 -2.46 25.09 2.12
CA PRO A 252 -2.50 26.54 2.01
C PRO A 252 -2.02 27.15 3.34
N ASP A 253 -1.07 28.09 3.25
CA ASP A 253 -0.49 28.86 4.36
C ASP A 253 0.22 28.04 5.47
N PRO A 254 1.28 27.26 5.15
CA PRO A 254 1.99 26.48 6.16
C PRO A 254 2.78 27.40 7.11
N THR A 255 2.79 27.07 8.40
CA THR A 255 3.73 27.69 9.35
C THR A 255 5.15 27.31 8.94
N SER A 256 6.00 28.31 8.71
CA SER A 256 7.41 28.09 8.36
C SER A 256 8.20 27.56 9.54
N GLY A 257 9.19 26.71 9.27
CA GLY A 257 10.18 26.32 10.26
C GLY A 257 11.22 27.42 10.49
N GLU A 258 11.99 27.27 11.56
CA GLU A 258 13.09 28.16 11.94
C GLU A 258 14.45 27.48 11.77
N VAL A 259 15.51 28.28 11.57
CA VAL A 259 16.90 27.83 11.55
C VAL A 259 17.63 28.41 12.76
N TYR A 260 18.19 27.54 13.59
CA TYR A 260 18.98 27.91 14.76
C TYR A 260 20.46 27.62 14.50
N PHE A 261 21.35 28.50 14.95
CA PHE A 261 22.78 28.23 15.01
C PHE A 261 23.19 28.11 16.47
N LEU A 262 23.67 26.93 16.86
CA LEU A 262 24.07 26.62 18.22
C LEU A 262 25.59 26.55 18.31
N ASP A 263 26.17 27.29 19.25
CA ASP A 263 27.57 27.13 19.62
C ASP A 263 27.74 25.80 20.33
N VAL A 264 28.45 24.85 19.71
CA VAL A 264 28.77 23.60 20.37
C VAL A 264 30.04 23.81 21.19
N PRO A 265 30.01 23.71 22.52
CA PRO A 265 31.20 23.87 23.32
C PRO A 265 32.25 22.84 22.89
N SER A 266 33.44 23.33 22.53
CA SER A 266 34.56 22.47 22.18
C SER A 266 34.78 21.43 23.29
N ARG A 267 34.89 20.17 22.87
CA ARG A 267 35.10 19.02 23.75
C ARG A 267 36.28 19.32 24.68
N PRO A 268 36.19 19.11 26.01
CA PRO A 268 37.37 19.22 26.86
C PRO A 268 38.41 18.23 26.31
N THR A 269 39.57 18.76 25.93
CA THR A 269 40.67 17.96 25.40
C THR A 269 41.05 16.93 26.46
N ALA A 270 40.93 15.64 26.13
CA ALA A 270 41.45 14.60 27.00
C ALA A 270 42.96 14.84 27.21
N PRO A 271 43.48 14.71 28.45
CA PRO A 271 44.91 14.90 28.68
C PRO A 271 45.69 13.90 27.84
N ARG A 272 46.59 14.40 26.99
CA ARG A 272 47.56 13.57 26.27
C ARG A 272 48.43 12.85 27.29
N THR A 273 48.19 11.56 27.51
CA THR A 273 49.16 10.72 28.19
C THR A 273 50.26 10.38 27.19
N SER A 274 51.44 10.98 27.35
CA SER A 274 52.66 10.50 26.71
C SER A 274 53.01 9.13 27.29
N ARG A 275 53.09 8.11 26.44
CA ARG A 275 53.98 6.96 26.63
C ARG A 275 54.74 6.73 25.34
#